data_AF-A0A1B8P5Z6-F1
#
_entry.id   AF-A0A1B8P5Z6-F1
#
_cell.length_a   1.000
_cell.length_b   1.000
_cell.length_c   1.000
_cell.angle_alpha   90.00
_cell.angle_beta   90.00
_cell.angle_gamma   90.00
#
_symmetry.space_group_name_H-M   'P 1'
#
loop_
_entity.id
_entity.type
_entity.pdbx_description
1 polymer ?
#
loop_
_entity_poly.entity_id
_entity_poly.type
_entity_poly.pdbx_seq_one_letter_code
_entity_poly.pdbx_strand_id
1 'polypeptide(L)'
;MTFAFNLFFIKLAWATGGAIVSFTLSLVSYQPGLENQTETSLNGIVLLATIVPGIFHFLLALITCLFKVNEPFLETIKNDLRHRDAEADGAS
;
A
#
# COMPACT_ATOMS: atom_id res chain seq x y z
N MET A 1 4.83 5.27 -18.55
CA MET A 1 3.56 5.47 -17.81
C MET A 1 3.71 5.30 -16.28
N THR A 2 4.89 5.49 -15.69
CA THR A 2 5.15 4.90 -14.35
C THR A 2 5.20 5.92 -13.20
N PHE A 3 5.70 7.14 -13.45
CA PHE A 3 5.90 8.12 -12.37
C PHE A 3 4.58 8.71 -11.83
N ALA A 4 3.72 9.23 -12.71
CA ALA A 4 2.46 9.86 -12.31
C ALA A 4 1.49 8.86 -11.65
N PHE A 5 1.42 7.64 -12.16
CA PHE A 5 0.60 6.57 -11.60
C PHE A 5 1.07 6.17 -10.20
N ASN A 6 2.39 5.98 -10.00
CA ASN A 6 2.96 5.73 -8.67
C ASN A 6 2.66 6.89 -7.70
N LEU A 7 2.86 8.14 -8.13
CA LEU A 7 2.60 9.31 -7.29
C LEU A 7 1.12 9.44 -6.91
N PHE A 8 0.20 9.05 -7.79
CA PHE A 8 -1.22 8.98 -7.48
C PHE A 8 -1.51 8.02 -6.32
N PHE A 9 -0.95 6.81 -6.34
CA PHE A 9 -1.14 5.86 -5.23
C PHE A 9 -0.52 6.33 -3.92
N ILE A 10 0.63 7.00 -3.96
CA ILE A 10 1.23 7.57 -2.75
C ILE A 10 0.29 8.62 -2.13
N LYS A 11 -0.29 9.51 -2.95
CA LYS A 11 -1.25 10.51 -2.49
C LYS A 11 -2.52 9.86 -1.94
N LEU A 12 -3.04 8.85 -2.63
CA LEU A 12 -4.21 8.10 -2.18
C LEU A 12 -3.93 7.41 -0.84
N ALA A 13 -2.79 6.74 -0.71
CA ALA A 13 -2.38 6.06 0.52
C ALA A 13 -2.28 7.03 1.70
N TRP A 14 -1.70 8.23 1.49
CA TRP A 14 -1.65 9.27 2.51
C TRP A 14 -3.05 9.75 2.94
N ALA A 15 -3.93 10.02 1.97
CA ALA A 15 -5.30 10.46 2.26
C ALA A 15 -6.09 9.38 3.01
N THR A 16 -6.02 8.13 2.57
CA THR A 16 -6.68 7.00 3.21
C THR A 16 -6.11 6.73 4.61
N GLY A 17 -4.80 6.86 4.80
CA GLY A 17 -4.16 6.73 6.12
C GLY A 17 -4.68 7.76 7.12
N GLY A 18 -4.79 9.03 6.70
CA GLY A 18 -5.40 10.08 7.52
C GLY A 18 -6.86 9.79 7.88
N ALA A 19 -7.64 9.26 6.93
CA ALA A 19 -9.03 8.88 7.17
C ALA A 19 -9.17 7.75 8.20
N ILE A 20 -8.34 6.71 8.11
CA ILE A 20 -8.33 5.57 9.06
C ILE A 20 -8.00 6.06 10.48
N VAL A 21 -6.97 6.90 10.62
CA VAL A 21 -6.57 7.46 11.91
C VAL A 21 -7.70 8.32 12.49
N SER A 22 -8.24 9.25 11.69
CA SER A 22 -9.32 10.15 12.13
C SER A 22 -10.58 9.38 12.56
N PHE A 23 -11.01 8.41 11.76
CA PHE A 23 -12.18 7.60 12.06
C PHE A 23 -11.99 6.78 13.35
N THR A 24 -10.82 6.17 13.53
CA THR A 24 -10.52 5.39 14.74
C THR A 24 -10.51 6.27 15.99
N LEU A 25 -9.87 7.44 15.94
CA LEU A 25 -9.86 8.39 17.05
C LEU A 25 -11.27 8.88 17.40
N SER A 26 -12.11 9.10 16.38
CA SER A 26 -13.52 9.45 16.58
C SER A 26 -14.30 8.32 17.26
N LEU A 27 -14.10 7.07 16.87
CA LEU A 27 -14.77 5.91 17.47
C LEU A 27 -14.40 5.69 18.94
N VAL A 28 -13.14 5.93 19.31
CA VAL A 28 -12.68 5.77 20.70
C VAL A 28 -12.94 7.01 21.56
N SER A 29 -13.68 7.99 21.05
CA SER A 29 -14.03 9.25 21.72
C SER A 29 -12.79 10.02 22.22
N TYR A 30 -11.74 10.05 21.39
CA TYR A 30 -10.51 10.77 21.71
C TYR A 30 -10.79 12.28 21.85
N GLN A 31 -10.33 12.87 22.95
CA GLN A 31 -10.52 14.30 23.24
C GLN A 31 -9.16 14.98 23.45
N PRO A 32 -8.71 15.85 22.53
CA PRO A 32 -7.42 16.51 22.65
C PRO A 32 -7.38 17.45 23.86
N GLY A 33 -6.23 17.49 24.56
CA GLY A 33 -5.96 18.44 25.64
C GLY A 33 -6.45 18.03 27.03
N LEU A 34 -7.04 16.83 27.20
CA LEU A 34 -7.26 16.29 28.54
C LEU A 34 -5.93 15.84 29.16
N GLU A 35 -5.73 16.10 30.46
CA GLU A 35 -4.58 15.61 31.22
C GLU A 35 -4.51 14.07 31.21
N ASN A 36 -5.66 13.41 31.26
CA ASN A 36 -5.78 11.96 31.18
C ASN A 36 -6.83 11.57 30.13
N GLN A 37 -6.47 10.64 29.24
CA GLN A 37 -7.37 10.05 28.25
C GLN A 37 -8.08 8.83 28.85
N THR A 38 -9.22 8.43 28.26
CA THR A 38 -9.88 7.17 28.64
C THR A 38 -9.03 5.97 28.24
N GLU A 39 -9.15 4.86 28.98
CA GLU A 39 -8.42 3.61 28.64
C GLU A 39 -8.71 3.14 27.20
N THR A 40 -9.96 3.30 26.74
CA THR A 40 -10.37 2.98 25.37
C THR A 40 -9.64 3.84 24.33
N SER A 41 -9.50 5.14 24.58
CA SER A 41 -8.74 6.04 23.70
C SER A 41 -7.26 5.67 23.64
N LEU A 42 -6.64 5.37 24.78
CA LEU A 42 -5.24 4.94 24.84
C LEU A 42 -5.02 3.62 24.07
N ASN A 43 -5.89 2.63 24.28
CA ASN A 43 -5.83 1.37 23.54
C ASN A 43 -6.02 1.58 22.03
N GLY A 44 -6.94 2.46 21.63
CA GLY A 44 -7.12 2.84 20.23
C GLY A 44 -5.87 3.42 19.59
N ILE A 45 -5.18 4.33 20.29
CA ILE A 45 -3.92 4.93 19.83
C ILE A 45 -2.82 3.86 19.71
N VAL A 46 -2.67 2.99 20.71
CA VAL A 46 -1.67 1.92 20.68
C VAL A 46 -1.94 0.96 19.52
N LEU A 47 -3.20 0.61 19.25
CA LEU A 47 -3.58 -0.23 18.11
C LEU A 47 -3.24 0.42 16.77
N LEU A 48 -3.49 1.72 16.62
CA LEU A 48 -3.12 2.50 15.42
C LEU A 48 -1.60 2.53 15.20
N ALA A 49 -0.80 2.51 16.27
CA ALA A 49 0.65 2.55 16.18
C ALA A 49 1.31 1.18 15.96
N THR A 50 0.60 0.08 16.27
CA THR A 50 1.20 -1.27 16.32
C THR A 50 0.52 -2.27 15.39
N ILE A 51 -0.69 -2.70 15.74
CA ILE A 51 -1.40 -3.79 15.06
C ILE A 51 -1.89 -3.37 13.67
N VAL A 52 -2.44 -2.16 13.55
CA VAL A 52 -2.98 -1.68 12.26
C VAL A 52 -1.88 -1.64 11.19
N PRO A 53 -0.71 -1.00 11.40
CA PRO A 53 0.41 -1.08 10.46
C PRO A 53 0.88 -2.51 10.22
N GLY A 54 0.94 -3.33 11.28
CA GLY A 54 1.35 -4.75 11.19
C GLY A 54 0.49 -5.55 10.22
N ILE A 55 -0.83 -5.39 10.25
CA ILE A 55 -1.75 -6.07 9.32
C ILE A 55 -1.51 -5.62 7.88
N PHE A 56 -1.32 -4.32 7.63
CA PHE A 56 -1.02 -3.82 6.28
C PHE A 56 0.31 -4.36 5.75
N HIS A 57 1.35 -4.39 6.59
CA HIS A 57 2.64 -4.98 6.21
C HIS A 57 2.55 -6.48 5.97
N PHE A 58 1.78 -7.20 6.78
CA PHE A 58 1.55 -8.62 6.58
C PHE A 58 0.80 -8.91 5.28
N LEU A 59 -0.25 -8.14 4.97
CA LEU A 59 -0.97 -8.25 3.71
C LEU A 59 -0.06 -7.94 2.51
N LEU A 60 0.76 -6.89 2.61
CA LEU A 60 1.75 -6.55 1.59
C LEU A 60 2.74 -7.68 1.36
N ALA A 61 3.27 -8.27 2.45
CA ALA A 61 4.16 -9.42 2.39
C ALA A 61 3.48 -10.64 1.75
N LEU A 62 2.22 -10.90 2.08
CA LEU A 62 1.44 -11.99 1.49
C LEU A 62 1.23 -11.78 -0.02
N ILE A 63 0.79 -10.59 -0.42
CA ILE A 63 0.57 -10.25 -1.83
C ILE A 63 1.88 -10.38 -2.62
N THR A 64 2.98 -9.83 -2.10
CA THR A 64 4.28 -9.93 -2.77
C THR A 64 4.82 -11.35 -2.81
N CYS A 65 4.51 -12.19 -1.82
CA CYS A 65 4.87 -13.61 -1.83
C CYS A 65 4.06 -14.41 -2.86
N LEU A 66 2.75 -14.12 -3.00
CA LEU A 66 1.86 -14.79 -3.95
C LEU A 66 2.11 -14.35 -5.41
N PHE A 67 2.37 -13.05 -5.63
CA PHE A 67 2.65 -12.46 -6.94
C PHE A 67 4.15 -12.29 -7.15
N LYS A 68 4.93 -13.31 -6.83
CA LYS A 68 6.38 -13.29 -7.03
C LYS A 68 6.68 -13.14 -8.52
N VAL A 69 6.99 -11.92 -8.95
CA VAL A 69 7.54 -11.65 -10.28
C VAL A 69 8.93 -12.28 -10.28
N ASN A 70 8.98 -13.55 -10.66
CA ASN A 70 10.25 -14.26 -10.79
C ASN A 70 11.03 -13.65 -11.95
N GLU A 71 12.34 -13.42 -11.77
CA GLU A 71 13.23 -13.00 -12.86
C GLU A 71 13.04 -13.80 -14.16
N PRO A 72 12.93 -15.14 -14.14
CA PRO A 72 12.65 -15.90 -15.36
C PRO A 72 11.32 -15.53 -16.03
N PHE A 73 10.28 -15.20 -15.27
CA PHE A 73 9.00 -14.75 -15.83
C PHE A 73 9.14 -13.36 -16.47
N LEU A 74 9.88 -12.46 -15.83
CA LEU A 74 10.15 -11.13 -16.39
C LEU A 74 10.99 -11.20 -17.67
N GLU A 75 12.01 -12.06 -17.72
CA GLU A 75 12.82 -12.28 -18.92
C GLU A 75 12.00 -12.93 -20.05
N THR A 76 11.07 -13.82 -19.72
CA THR A 76 10.12 -14.37 -20.71
C THR A 76 9.27 -13.25 -21.33
N ILE A 77 8.70 -12.36 -20.50
CA ILE A 77 7.91 -11.22 -20.99
C ILE A 77 8.76 -10.28 -21.85
N LYS A 78 10.00 -9.99 -21.44
CA LYS A 78 10.91 -9.09 -22.19
C LYS A 78 11.30 -9.68 -23.53
N ASN A 79 11.56 -10.99 -23.60
CA ASN A 79 11.86 -11.67 -24.86
C ASN A 79 10.65 -11.71 -25.80
N ASP A 80 9.45 -11.97 -25.28
CA ASP A 80 8.20 -11.96 -26.07
C ASP A 80 7.92 -10.57 -26.66
N LEU A 81 8.09 -9.51 -25.86
CA LEU A 81 7.94 -8.13 -26.34
C LEU A 81 8.95 -7.79 -27.45
N ARG A 82 10.22 -8.16 -27.26
CA ARG A 82 11.27 -7.94 -28.28
C ARG A 82 11.01 -8.68 -29.59
N HIS A 83 10.48 -9.89 -29.51
CA HIS A 83 10.14 -10.66 -30.71
C HIS A 83 9.03 -9.98 -31.52
N ARG A 84 8.01 -9.47 -30.84
CA ARG A 84 6.88 -8.78 -31.46
C ARG A 84 7.25 -7.44 -32.07
N ASP A 85 8.15 -6.69 -31.43
CA ASP A 85 8.65 -5.43 -31.98
C ASP A 85 9.48 -5.68 -33.26
N ALA A 86 10.32 -6.74 -33.27
CA ALA A 86 11.11 -7.11 -34.44
C ALA A 86 10.27 -7.64 -35.62
N GLU A 87 9.19 -8.38 -35.35
CA GLU A 87 8.22 -8.81 -36.38
C GLU A 87 7.44 -7.62 -36.97
N ALA A 88 7.11 -6.62 -36.15
CA ALA A 88 6.45 -5.40 -36.61
C ALA A 88 7.37 -4.53 -37.49
N ASP A 89 8.65 -4.41 -37.13
CA ASP A 89 9.65 -3.66 -37.91
C ASP A 89 10.06 -4.38 -39.21
N GLY A 90 10.07 -5.72 -39.23
CA GLY A 90 10.35 -6.51 -40.43
C GLY A 90 9.18 -6.63 -41.42
N ALA A 91 7.97 -6.26 -41.00
CA ALA A 91 6.76 -6.20 -41.84
C ALA A 91 6.51 -4.81 -42.46
N SER A 92 7.38 -3.84 -42.18
CA SER A 92 7.33 -2.47 -42.70
C SER A 92 8.44 -2.17 -43.71
#